data_AF-A0A327ND88-F1
#
_entry.id   AF-A0A327ND88-F1
#
_cell.length_a   1.000
_cell.length_b   1.000
_cell.length_c   1.000
_cell.angle_alpha   90.00
_cell.angle_beta   90.00
_cell.angle_gamma   90.00
#
_symmetry.space_group_name_H-M   'P 1'
#
loop_
_entity.id
_entity.type
_entity.pdbx_description
1 polymer ?
#
loop_
_entity_poly.entity_id
_entity_poly.type
_entity_poly.pdbx_seq_one_letter_code
_entity_poly.pdbx_strand_id
1 'polypeptide(L)'
;MNLRFFTQSLIDLVMATTKKKGIDMISHVNVRMYRMGTGDCFILKFFTGETNNTFTMMIDCGTWRQTDDHKLATYITDLKAFVGKTPIDVLVITHEHKDHVYGFEVCEDLFLNDPDFTFKEIWMGWPENDNADDKVKEWKRDYGQRKKALKLAAQRLTAIVESDTEKRKLKKCLMGWISYKFVSILLLL
;
A
#
# COMPACT_ATOMS: atom_id res chain seq x y z
N MET A 1 13.45 -7.09 -14.37
CA MET A 1 12.90 -6.01 -13.53
C MET A 1 13.96 -5.66 -12.51
N ASN A 2 14.43 -4.42 -12.50
CA ASN A 2 15.44 -3.97 -11.54
C ASN A 2 14.74 -3.37 -10.32
N LEU A 3 15.08 -3.86 -9.13
CA LEU A 3 14.58 -3.34 -7.86
C LEU A 3 15.61 -2.36 -7.30
N ARG A 4 15.19 -1.10 -7.10
CA ARG A 4 15.98 -0.10 -6.38
C ARG A 4 15.27 0.23 -5.09
N PHE A 5 16.05 0.49 -4.06
CA PHE A 5 15.51 0.86 -2.78
C PHE A 5 16.06 2.22 -2.35
N PHE A 6 15.23 3.04 -1.71
CA PHE A 6 15.62 4.36 -1.22
C PHE A 6 16.65 4.24 -0.09
N THR A 7 17.92 4.05 -0.44
CA THR A 7 19.05 4.21 0.47
C THR A 7 19.62 5.61 0.30
N GLN A 8 20.28 6.10 1.35
CA GLN A 8 20.95 7.40 1.38
C GLN A 8 22.08 7.48 0.35
N SER A 9 21.79 7.70 -0.93
CA SER A 9 22.75 8.24 -1.91
C SER A 9 22.09 8.88 -3.16
N LEU A 10 20.95 9.56 -2.98
CA LEU A 10 20.46 10.53 -3.98
C LEU A 10 21.50 11.61 -4.35
N ILE A 11 22.60 11.72 -3.60
CA ILE A 11 23.73 12.61 -3.86
C ILE A 11 24.62 12.07 -5.00
N ASP A 12 24.75 10.76 -5.18
CA ASP A 12 25.69 10.20 -6.18
C ASP A 12 25.13 10.24 -7.61
N LEU A 13 23.80 10.24 -7.77
CA LEU A 13 23.16 10.44 -9.07
C LEU A 13 23.27 11.89 -9.56
N VAL A 14 23.48 12.84 -8.65
CA VAL A 14 23.60 14.28 -8.97
C VAL A 14 25.04 14.68 -9.33
N MET A 15 26.05 13.85 -9.02
CA MET A 15 27.47 14.21 -9.24
C MET A 15 28.11 13.58 -10.49
N ALA A 16 27.41 12.71 -11.23
CA ALA A 16 27.90 12.15 -12.49
C ALA A 16 27.55 13.04 -13.70
N THR A 17 27.94 14.30 -13.70
CA THR A 17 27.82 15.18 -14.87
C THR A 17 29.02 15.03 -15.79
N THR A 18 28.90 14.22 -16.84
CA THR A 18 29.75 14.36 -18.03
C THR A 18 28.94 14.25 -19.33
N LYS A 19 29.17 15.23 -20.20
CA LYS A 19 28.64 15.47 -21.56
C LYS A 19 27.15 15.82 -21.66
N LYS A 20 26.89 17.13 -21.73
CA LYS A 20 25.65 17.76 -22.18
C LYS A 20 25.45 17.47 -23.69
N LYS A 21 25.03 16.25 -24.02
CA LYS A 21 24.27 15.98 -25.26
C LYS A 21 22.99 16.82 -25.14
N GLY A 22 22.58 17.54 -26.18
CA GLY A 22 21.43 18.45 -26.14
C GLY A 22 20.29 17.82 -25.36
N ILE A 23 20.02 18.35 -24.16
CA ILE A 23 18.96 17.81 -23.31
C ILE A 23 17.70 18.31 -23.99
N ASP A 24 16.97 17.41 -24.64
CA ASP A 24 15.62 17.72 -25.07
C ASP A 24 14.87 18.11 -23.81
N MET A 25 14.57 19.40 -23.69
CA MET A 25 13.93 19.96 -22.51
C MET A 25 12.53 19.35 -22.40
N ILE A 26 12.21 18.84 -21.21
CA ILE A 26 10.84 18.42 -20.91
C ILE A 26 9.94 19.65 -21.09
N SER A 27 9.00 19.56 -22.03
CA SER A 27 8.09 20.64 -22.38
C SER A 27 6.88 20.66 -21.46
N HIS A 28 6.34 19.48 -21.12
CA HIS A 28 5.19 19.32 -20.26
C HIS A 28 5.14 17.93 -19.62
N VAL A 29 4.27 17.81 -18.61
CA VAL A 29 3.99 16.56 -17.91
C VAL A 29 2.48 16.35 -17.88
N ASN A 30 2.03 15.19 -18.34
CA ASN A 30 0.65 14.75 -18.16
C ASN A 30 0.55 13.96 -16.86
N VAL A 31 -0.21 14.49 -15.90
CA VAL A 31 -0.49 13.84 -14.63
C VAL A 31 -1.91 13.31 -14.65
N ARG A 32 -2.10 12.02 -14.40
CA ARG A 32 -3.42 11.43 -14.17
C ARG A 32 -3.48 10.83 -12.77
N MET A 33 -4.53 11.21 -12.05
CA MET A 33 -4.81 10.82 -10.67
C MET A 33 -6.07 9.97 -10.64
N TYR A 34 -5.98 8.75 -10.12
CA TYR A 34 -7.13 7.85 -10.02
C TYR A 34 -7.88 8.06 -8.71
N ARG A 35 -9.20 8.30 -8.82
CA ARG A 35 -10.08 8.54 -7.67
C ARG A 35 -10.58 7.24 -7.08
N MET A 36 -9.68 6.43 -6.54
CA MET A 36 -9.98 5.09 -5.99
C MET A 36 -10.54 5.10 -4.56
N GLY A 37 -10.60 6.27 -3.91
CA GLY A 37 -11.03 6.40 -2.52
C GLY A 37 -10.02 7.18 -1.70
N THR A 38 -9.75 6.70 -0.48
CA THR A 38 -8.69 7.25 0.38
C THR A 38 -7.41 6.47 0.09
N GLY A 39 -6.57 7.02 -0.79
CA GLY A 39 -5.31 6.43 -1.19
C GLY A 39 -4.75 7.07 -2.45
N ASP A 40 -3.64 6.53 -2.91
CA ASP A 40 -2.80 7.13 -3.95
C ASP A 40 -2.66 6.19 -5.15
N CYS A 41 -2.84 6.75 -6.34
CA CYS A 41 -2.61 6.06 -7.61
C CYS A 41 -2.44 7.09 -8.72
N PHE A 42 -1.19 7.27 -9.16
CA PHE A 42 -0.80 8.31 -10.10
C PHE A 42 -0.03 7.70 -11.28
N ILE A 43 -0.24 8.30 -12.45
CA ILE A 43 0.59 8.05 -13.61
C ILE A 43 1.01 9.39 -14.23
N LEU A 44 2.31 9.54 -14.43
CA LEU A 44 2.96 10.73 -14.95
C LEU A 44 3.67 10.38 -16.25
N LYS A 45 3.42 11.15 -17.31
CA LYS A 45 4.13 11.03 -18.59
C LYS A 45 4.83 12.34 -18.91
N PHE A 46 6.14 12.28 -19.15
CA PHE A 46 7.00 13.43 -19.39
C PHE A 46 7.33 13.53 -20.88
N PHE A 47 7.06 14.69 -21.49
CA PHE A 47 7.16 14.86 -22.92
C PHE A 47 8.23 15.85 -23.33
N THR A 48 8.85 15.63 -24.49
CA THR A 48 9.61 16.63 -25.23
C THR A 48 8.84 17.02 -26.48
N GLY A 49 8.73 18.32 -26.77
CA GLY A 49 7.78 18.80 -27.78
C GLY A 49 6.32 18.46 -27.42
N GLU A 50 5.45 18.25 -28.42
CA GLU A 50 4.03 18.01 -28.18
C GLU A 50 3.68 16.53 -27.95
N THR A 51 4.41 15.59 -28.53
CA THR A 51 3.97 14.18 -28.62
C THR A 51 5.00 13.15 -28.17
N ASN A 52 6.27 13.52 -28.01
CA ASN A 52 7.31 12.55 -27.70
C ASN A 52 7.37 12.24 -26.20
N ASN A 53 6.72 11.14 -25.77
CA ASN A 53 6.79 10.64 -24.41
C ASN A 53 8.19 10.07 -24.13
N THR A 54 8.94 10.72 -23.25
CA THR A 54 10.33 10.37 -22.92
C THR A 54 10.48 9.56 -21.64
N PHE A 55 9.53 9.68 -20.72
CA PHE A 55 9.58 9.02 -19.44
C PHE A 55 8.17 8.82 -18.87
N THR A 56 7.90 7.62 -18.35
CA THR A 56 6.62 7.29 -17.70
C THR A 56 6.87 6.79 -16.28
N MET A 57 6.24 7.44 -15.30
CA MET A 57 6.33 7.12 -13.88
C MET A 57 4.95 6.76 -13.34
N MET A 58 4.87 5.66 -12.61
CA MET A 58 3.70 5.32 -11.80
C MET A 58 4.04 5.52 -10.32
N ILE A 59 3.13 6.10 -9.55
CA ILE A 59 3.30 6.28 -8.09
C ILE A 59 2.08 5.66 -7.42
N ASP A 60 2.35 4.63 -6.61
CA ASP A 60 1.36 3.89 -5.83
C ASP A 60 0.19 3.30 -6.65
N CYS A 61 -0.60 2.45 -6.00
CA CYS A 61 -1.81 1.85 -6.49
C CYS A 61 -2.62 1.30 -5.31
N GLY A 62 -3.40 2.15 -4.64
CA GLY A 62 -4.13 1.69 -3.47
C GLY A 62 -5.32 2.53 -3.05
N THR A 63 -6.04 1.96 -2.10
CA THR A 63 -7.14 2.61 -1.37
C THR A 63 -7.32 1.89 -0.03
N TRP A 64 -7.58 2.65 1.03
CA TRP A 64 -7.76 2.14 2.38
C TRP A 64 -9.02 1.28 2.53
N ARG A 65 -10.09 1.71 1.85
CA ARG A 65 -11.42 1.14 2.00
C ARG A 65 -11.63 0.11 0.91
N GLN A 66 -12.28 -1.01 1.22
CA GLN A 66 -12.87 -1.91 0.21
C GLN A 66 -13.92 -1.13 -0.58
N THR A 67 -13.49 -0.30 -1.53
CA THR A 67 -14.27 -0.08 -2.73
C THR A 67 -14.53 -1.44 -3.32
N ASP A 68 -15.79 -1.71 -3.68
CA ASP A 68 -16.19 -2.87 -4.49
C ASP A 68 -15.05 -3.26 -5.45
N ASP A 69 -14.46 -4.44 -5.26
CA ASP A 69 -13.23 -4.88 -5.94
C ASP A 69 -13.37 -4.75 -7.47
N HIS A 70 -14.60 -4.88 -7.99
CA HIS A 70 -14.94 -4.65 -9.39
C HIS A 70 -14.64 -3.22 -9.88
N LYS A 71 -14.71 -2.21 -9.01
CA LYS A 71 -14.34 -0.83 -9.33
C LYS A 71 -12.84 -0.65 -9.43
N LEU A 72 -12.04 -1.33 -8.61
CA LEU A 72 -10.58 -1.26 -8.68
C LEU A 72 -10.08 -1.78 -10.03
N ALA A 73 -10.56 -2.94 -10.45
CA ALA A 73 -10.20 -3.50 -11.76
C ALA A 73 -10.54 -2.56 -12.92
N THR A 74 -11.63 -1.79 -12.83
CA THR A 74 -12.01 -0.78 -13.82
C THR A 74 -10.98 0.35 -13.92
N TYR A 75 -10.52 0.87 -12.76
CA TYR A 75 -9.48 1.90 -12.75
C TYR A 75 -8.14 1.38 -13.29
N ILE A 76 -7.74 0.15 -12.93
CA ILE A 76 -6.49 -0.43 -13.44
C ILE A 76 -6.57 -0.68 -14.95
N THR A 77 -7.73 -1.11 -15.45
CA THR A 77 -7.94 -1.30 -16.89
C THR A 77 -7.81 0.03 -17.64
N ASP A 78 -8.41 1.11 -17.12
CA ASP A 78 -8.22 2.46 -17.68
C ASP A 78 -6.77 2.94 -17.59
N LEU A 79 -6.08 2.67 -16.48
CA LEU A 79 -4.66 2.98 -16.30
C LEU A 79 -3.81 2.31 -17.38
N LYS A 80 -4.01 1.02 -17.61
CA LYS A 80 -3.32 0.28 -18.66
C LYS A 80 -3.60 0.86 -20.04
N ALA A 81 -4.87 1.19 -20.33
CA ALA A 81 -5.24 1.83 -21.59
C ALA A 81 -4.58 3.20 -21.76
N PHE A 82 -4.50 4.01 -20.69
CA PHE A 82 -3.83 5.30 -20.70
C PHE A 82 -2.33 5.18 -20.91
N VAL A 83 -1.67 4.22 -20.26
CA VAL A 83 -0.24 3.94 -20.42
C VAL A 83 0.05 3.48 -21.84
N GLY A 84 -0.77 2.58 -22.37
CA GLY A 84 -0.58 1.96 -23.68
C GLY A 84 0.41 0.80 -23.60
N LYS A 85 1.05 0.48 -24.74
CA LYS A 85 2.01 -0.65 -24.87
C LYS A 85 3.45 -0.29 -24.52
N THR A 86 3.69 0.92 -24.01
CA THR A 86 5.03 1.35 -23.63
C THR A 86 5.29 0.96 -22.18
N PRO A 87 6.43 0.31 -21.87
CA PRO A 87 6.78 -0.02 -20.50
C PRO A 87 6.85 1.23 -19.63
N ILE A 88 6.39 1.12 -18.38
CA ILE A 88 6.57 2.15 -17.36
C ILE A 88 8.04 2.13 -16.94
N ASP A 89 8.69 3.29 -16.99
CA ASP A 89 10.13 3.40 -16.69
C ASP A 89 10.40 3.15 -15.20
N VAL A 90 9.54 3.69 -14.33
CA VAL A 90 9.64 3.48 -12.89
C VAL A 90 8.27 3.38 -12.24
N LEU A 91 8.09 2.34 -11.42
CA LEU A 91 7.04 2.29 -10.42
C LEU A 91 7.63 2.70 -9.08
N VAL A 92 7.08 3.75 -8.47
CA VAL A 92 7.43 4.21 -7.13
C VAL A 92 6.35 3.74 -6.16
N ILE A 93 6.75 3.01 -5.13
CA ILE A 93 5.90 2.65 -4.01
C ILE A 93 6.39 3.46 -2.81
N THR A 94 5.55 4.39 -2.33
CA THR A 94 5.95 5.35 -1.30
C THR A 94 6.15 4.67 0.04
N HIS A 95 5.23 3.77 0.44
CA HIS A 95 5.30 2.95 1.64
C HIS A 95 4.25 1.81 1.60
N GLU A 96 4.26 0.94 2.60
CA GLU A 96 3.54 -0.34 2.62
C GLU A 96 2.07 -0.26 3.06
N HIS A 97 1.55 0.93 3.36
CA HIS A 97 0.17 1.05 3.80
C HIS A 97 -0.83 0.69 2.68
N LYS A 98 -1.97 0.12 3.08
CA LYS A 98 -2.97 -0.43 2.15
C LYS A 98 -3.46 0.59 1.13
N ASP A 99 -3.60 1.84 1.53
CA ASP A 99 -3.99 2.95 0.66
C ASP A 99 -2.99 3.27 -0.45
N HIS A 100 -1.82 2.63 -0.46
CA HIS A 100 -0.80 2.76 -1.51
C HIS A 100 -0.56 1.46 -2.28
N VAL A 101 -0.84 0.29 -1.69
CA VAL A 101 -0.46 -1.00 -2.31
C VAL A 101 -1.63 -1.95 -2.58
N TYR A 102 -2.81 -1.69 -2.05
CA TYR A 102 -3.93 -2.64 -2.10
C TYR A 102 -4.42 -2.95 -3.53
N GLY A 103 -4.28 -2.01 -4.46
CA GLY A 103 -4.62 -2.24 -5.87
C GLY A 103 -3.71 -3.28 -6.53
N PHE A 104 -2.44 -3.40 -6.13
CA PHE A 104 -1.57 -4.46 -6.61
C PHE A 104 -1.98 -5.84 -6.09
N GLU A 105 -2.48 -5.92 -4.85
CA GLU A 105 -2.96 -7.17 -4.25
C GLU A 105 -4.26 -7.64 -4.92
N VAL A 106 -5.25 -6.76 -5.08
CA VAL A 106 -6.57 -7.13 -5.62
C VAL A 106 -6.54 -7.35 -7.14
N CYS A 107 -5.71 -6.59 -7.85
CA CYS A 107 -5.63 -6.63 -9.31
C CYS A 107 -4.34 -7.30 -9.82
N GLU A 108 -3.75 -8.21 -9.04
CA GLU A 108 -2.49 -8.90 -9.36
C GLU A 108 -2.47 -9.43 -10.80
N ASP A 109 -3.54 -10.10 -11.23
CA ASP A 109 -3.67 -10.63 -12.58
C ASP A 109 -3.53 -9.56 -13.68
N LEU A 110 -4.02 -8.35 -13.46
CA LEU A 110 -3.90 -7.25 -14.43
C LEU A 110 -2.47 -6.73 -14.53
N PHE A 111 -1.66 -6.89 -13.48
CA PHE A 111 -0.26 -6.47 -13.46
C PHE A 111 0.70 -7.56 -13.92
N LEU A 112 0.45 -8.82 -13.60
CA LEU A 112 1.40 -9.93 -13.82
C LEU A 112 1.12 -10.75 -15.07
N ASN A 113 -0.13 -10.86 -15.53
CA ASN A 113 -0.50 -11.72 -16.66
C ASN A 113 -0.59 -10.99 -18.00
N ASP A 114 -0.25 -9.70 -18.04
CA ASP A 114 -0.19 -8.92 -19.28
C ASP A 114 1.28 -8.67 -19.68
N PRO A 115 1.79 -9.35 -20.72
CA PRO A 115 3.18 -9.19 -21.14
C PRO A 115 3.50 -7.82 -21.73
N ASP A 116 2.49 -7.05 -22.16
CA ASP A 116 2.66 -5.70 -22.71
C ASP A 116 2.70 -4.62 -21.60
N PHE A 117 2.26 -4.95 -20.37
CA PHE A 117 2.22 -4.02 -19.25
C PHE A 117 3.35 -4.30 -18.26
N THR A 118 4.50 -3.67 -18.48
CA THR A 118 5.74 -3.98 -17.75
C THR A 118 6.38 -2.75 -17.09
N PHE A 119 7.16 -3.02 -16.05
CA PHE A 119 7.94 -2.02 -15.31
C PHE A 119 9.43 -2.26 -15.52
N LYS A 120 10.20 -1.24 -15.92
CA LYS A 120 11.66 -1.35 -16.05
C LYS A 120 12.33 -1.40 -14.67
N GLU A 121 11.96 -0.44 -13.82
CA GLU A 121 12.45 -0.30 -12.45
C GLU A 121 11.29 -0.24 -11.45
N ILE A 122 11.49 -0.77 -10.24
CA ILE A 122 10.60 -0.57 -9.09
C ILE A 122 11.39 0.06 -7.95
N TRP A 123 10.88 1.15 -7.39
CA TRP A 123 11.46 1.89 -6.27
C TRP A 123 10.61 1.70 -5.02
N MET A 124 11.22 1.14 -3.97
CA MET A 124 10.58 0.91 -2.67
C MET A 124 11.46 1.43 -1.53
N GLY A 125 10.92 1.53 -0.32
CA GLY A 125 11.72 1.83 0.87
C GLY A 125 12.87 0.82 1.08
N TRP A 126 14.02 1.26 1.56
CA TRP A 126 15.15 0.36 1.90
C TRP A 126 14.82 -0.85 2.79
N PRO A 127 13.83 -0.82 3.71
CA PRO A 127 13.47 -2.00 4.48
C PRO A 127 12.89 -3.13 3.62
N GLU A 128 12.35 -2.81 2.43
CA GLU A 128 11.76 -3.80 1.52
C GLU A 128 12.82 -4.63 0.79
N ASN A 129 14.10 -4.28 0.91
CA ASN A 129 15.19 -5.03 0.30
C ASN A 129 15.54 -6.28 1.11
N ASP A 130 15.11 -7.46 0.64
CA ASP A 130 15.46 -8.74 1.26
C ASP A 130 16.96 -9.07 1.16
N ASN A 131 17.68 -8.44 0.23
CA ASN A 131 19.12 -8.60 0.06
C ASN A 131 19.94 -7.53 0.80
N ALA A 132 19.31 -6.71 1.65
CA ALA A 132 19.99 -5.66 2.40
C ALA A 132 20.83 -6.18 3.59
N ASP A 133 21.50 -5.22 4.24
CA ASP A 133 22.31 -5.36 5.45
C ASP A 133 21.58 -6.15 6.55
N ASP A 134 22.35 -6.79 7.43
CA ASP A 134 21.88 -7.67 8.50
C ASP A 134 20.85 -6.98 9.41
N LYS A 135 20.92 -5.63 9.50
CA LYS A 135 19.91 -4.80 10.19
C LYS A 135 18.50 -4.95 9.62
N VAL A 136 18.33 -5.01 8.29
CA VAL A 136 17.00 -5.18 7.67
C VAL A 136 16.45 -6.55 7.99
N LYS A 137 17.31 -7.58 7.91
CA LYS A 137 16.93 -8.96 8.20
C LYS A 137 16.54 -9.13 9.66
N GLU A 138 17.33 -8.57 10.58
CA GLU A 138 17.03 -8.54 12.00
C GLU A 138 15.72 -7.81 12.28
N TRP A 139 15.53 -6.62 11.73
CA TRP A 139 14.30 -5.85 11.90
C TRP A 139 13.07 -6.61 11.39
N LYS A 140 13.13 -7.19 10.18
CA LYS A 140 12.04 -8.01 9.61
C LYS A 140 11.73 -9.23 10.49
N ARG A 141 12.76 -9.92 11.01
CA ARG A 141 12.59 -11.06 11.92
C ARG A 141 11.88 -10.64 13.20
N ASP A 142 12.38 -9.61 13.87
CA ASP A 142 11.89 -9.17 15.17
C ASP A 142 10.48 -8.60 15.06
N TYR A 143 10.22 -7.78 14.03
CA TYR A 143 8.90 -7.25 13.73
C TYR A 143 7.90 -8.37 13.40
N GLY A 144 8.31 -9.36 12.60
CA GLY A 144 7.51 -10.53 12.28
C GLY A 144 7.15 -11.37 13.52
N GLN A 145 8.11 -11.58 14.42
CA GLN A 145 7.87 -12.29 15.69
C GLN A 145 6.87 -11.54 16.58
N ARG A 146 7.01 -10.22 16.72
CA ARG A 146 6.08 -9.38 17.50
C ARG A 146 4.67 -9.42 16.90
N LYS A 147 4.54 -9.28 15.57
CA LYS A 147 3.25 -9.37 14.87
C LYS A 147 2.59 -10.74 15.06
N LYS A 148 3.37 -11.83 15.01
CA LYS A 148 2.87 -13.20 15.27
C LYS A 148 2.40 -13.37 16.71
N ALA A 149 3.18 -12.88 17.68
CA ALA A 149 2.82 -12.94 19.10
C ALA A 149 1.53 -12.15 19.37
N LEU A 150 1.41 -10.94 18.82
CA LEU A 150 0.20 -10.12 18.92
C LEU A 150 -1.02 -10.82 18.29
N LYS A 151 -0.87 -11.39 17.09
CA LYS A 151 -1.94 -12.16 16.43
C LYS A 151 -2.40 -13.33 17.31
N LEU A 152 -1.47 -14.09 17.88
CA LEU A 152 -1.80 -15.22 18.76
C LEU A 152 -2.51 -14.75 20.04
N ALA A 153 -2.05 -13.65 20.65
CA ALA A 153 -2.69 -13.06 21.82
C ALA A 153 -4.13 -12.61 21.49
N ALA A 154 -4.34 -11.95 20.36
CA ALA A 154 -5.66 -11.56 19.88
C ALA A 154 -6.57 -12.78 19.65
N GLN A 155 -6.07 -13.84 18.99
CA GLN A 155 -6.82 -15.09 18.78
C GLN A 155 -7.24 -15.76 20.09
N ARG A 156 -6.32 -15.82 21.08
CA ARG A 156 -6.64 -16.35 22.41
C ARG A 156 -7.67 -15.50 23.13
N LEU A 157 -7.56 -14.18 23.05
CA LEU A 157 -8.53 -13.26 23.63
C LEU A 157 -9.91 -13.45 23.01
N THR A 158 -10.00 -13.53 21.68
CA THR A 158 -11.25 -13.82 20.97
C THR A 158 -11.84 -15.16 21.42
N ALA A 159 -11.04 -16.22 21.51
CA ALA A 159 -11.52 -17.53 21.97
C ALA A 159 -12.06 -17.50 23.42
N ILE A 160 -11.42 -16.73 24.31
CA ILE A 160 -11.91 -16.53 25.69
C ILE A 160 -13.24 -15.79 25.69
N VAL A 161 -13.34 -14.69 24.94
CA VAL A 161 -14.57 -13.88 24.82
C VAL A 161 -15.70 -14.66 24.15
N GLU A 162 -15.38 -15.55 23.21
CA GLU A 162 -16.37 -16.39 22.54
C GLU A 162 -16.81 -17.57 23.38
N SER A 163 -16.01 -17.99 24.37
CA SER A 163 -16.36 -19.07 25.29
C SER A 163 -17.64 -18.74 26.07
N ASP A 164 -18.59 -19.67 26.04
CA ASP A 164 -19.91 -19.54 26.67
C ASP A 164 -19.84 -19.24 28.17
N THR A 165 -18.76 -19.65 28.83
CA THR A 165 -18.54 -19.44 30.26
C THR A 165 -18.32 -17.97 30.60
N GLU A 166 -17.52 -17.25 29.82
CA GLU A 166 -17.25 -15.83 30.04
C GLU A 166 -18.41 -14.95 29.53
N LYS A 167 -19.06 -15.33 28.42
CA LYS A 167 -20.35 -14.73 28.01
C LYS A 167 -21.40 -14.85 29.12
N ARG A 168 -21.51 -16.03 29.76
CA ARG A 168 -22.43 -16.25 30.89
C ARG A 168 -22.02 -15.44 32.12
N LYS A 169 -20.73 -15.33 32.45
CA LYS A 169 -20.26 -14.49 33.57
C LYS A 169 -20.52 -13.00 33.34
N LEU A 170 -20.23 -12.48 32.14
CA LEU A 170 -20.54 -11.11 31.74
C LEU A 170 -22.04 -10.83 31.80
N LYS A 171 -22.86 -11.73 31.26
CA LYS A 171 -24.33 -11.63 31.31
C LYS A 171 -24.85 -11.69 32.75
N LYS A 172 -24.26 -12.52 33.62
CA LYS A 172 -24.61 -12.62 35.05
C LYS A 172 -24.19 -11.39 35.84
N CYS A 173 -23.01 -10.82 35.58
CA CYS A 173 -22.59 -9.53 36.16
C CYS A 173 -23.49 -8.40 35.70
N LEU A 174 -23.82 -8.32 34.40
CA LEU A 174 -24.69 -7.28 33.85
C LEU A 174 -26.11 -7.38 34.44
N MET A 175 -26.67 -8.58 34.54
CA MET A 175 -27.97 -8.80 35.18
C MET A 175 -27.95 -8.48 36.69
N GLY A 176 -26.87 -8.84 37.39
CA GLY A 176 -26.69 -8.47 38.79
C GLY A 176 -26.63 -6.95 38.99
N TRP A 177 -25.96 -6.23 38.09
CA TRP A 177 -25.85 -4.77 38.13
C TRP A 177 -27.19 -4.07 37.82
N ILE A 178 -27.93 -4.56 36.81
CA ILE A 178 -29.28 -4.07 36.48
C ILE A 178 -30.23 -4.30 37.67
N SER A 179 -30.17 -5.46 38.31
CA SER A 179 -31.01 -5.79 39.48
C SER A 179 -30.66 -4.91 40.69
N TYR A 180 -29.38 -4.66 40.96
CA TYR A 180 -28.94 -3.74 42.00
C TYR A 180 -29.42 -2.30 41.76
N LYS A 181 -29.34 -1.80 40.51
CA LYS A 181 -29.85 -0.47 40.15
C LYS A 181 -31.38 -0.36 40.26
N PHE A 182 -32.11 -1.42 39.90
CA PHE A 182 -33.57 -1.45 40.02
C PHE A 182 -34.01 -1.43 41.50
N VAL A 183 -33.34 -2.21 42.36
CA VAL A 183 -33.62 -2.24 43.81
C VAL A 183 -33.25 -0.90 44.46
N SER A 184 -32.14 -0.28 44.04
CA SER A 184 -31.70 1.00 44.60
C SER A 184 -32.59 2.19 44.18
N ILE A 185 -33.24 2.14 43.01
CA ILE A 185 -34.22 3.14 42.56
C ILE A 185 -35.58 2.96 43.26
N LEU A 186 -35.96 1.73 43.60
CA LEU A 186 -37.22 1.44 44.30
C LEU A 186 -37.17 1.77 45.81
N LEU A 187 -35.98 1.86 46.41
CA LEU A 187 -35.78 2.30 47.80
C LEU A 187 -35.67 3.84 47.97
N LEU A 188 -35.68 4.60 46.87
CA LEU A 188 -35.60 6.07 46.85
C LEU A 188 -36.92 6.73 46.43
N LEU A 189 -38.01 5.96 46.34
CA LEU A 189 -39.41 6.40 46.20
C LEU A 189 -40.18 6.00 47.45
#